data_AF-A0A1V5XUL0-F1
#
_entry.id   AF-A0A1V5XUL0-F1
#
_cell.length_a   1.000
_cell.length_b   1.000
_cell.length_c   1.000
_cell.angle_alpha   90.00
_cell.angle_beta   90.00
_cell.angle_gamma   90.00
#
_symmetry.space_group_name_H-M   'P 1'
#
loop_
_entity.id
_entity.type
_entity.pdbx_description
1 polymer ?
#
loop_
_entity_poly.entity_id
_entity_poly.type
_entity_poly.pdbx_seq_one_letter_code
_entity_poly.pdbx_strand_id
1 'polypeptide(L)'
;MQNFNNSWLGYDLPYDEIENLPSVQTLRRSGVEKRVKSPEHHVTVAYFETINLENLKQALIRAEQEYGGSLNLNNFYFDGYGVLEQKDGKYVYFSPSDEGSKQAKFLKDFLAQTSLYNPQKNCHDLHLSIGGPDPFCPDKPKTNNLSQPFNIQGSLIFVGNDGKKFRKYRWDSEQQNFVAIDNPANQLKDSDNKPFFWPDNQAPKTVNILALFPKIQADTTVAYYILMNYGEAKFPGIKQAKVVFWTALPQGQTAEQLENQGYLTIDLGGMFDHHLANEKLGKKQECVSGLIARYLGVEANPELKKLLAWAKRDDLEGKGTLSADPLDRAFGLSGIIMNANREYGDEPAKALNLATAIIDLHVKEEYRRQVELPKMLEELEKQGKIQNLMIRQGSADLSVYCVESDNTALPGFLRAAKKADLVIQRRSTNHTNIITQQLRSLDLRPLIAVLRMSEADKKGVALQADEDALTSPGRLQDIEEWYYDDAANSIQNGGISPEGVPATRLTKNEIISLVKETLPLGIIGSLKRQKQADLSN
;
A
#
# COMPACT_ATOMS: atom_id res chain seq x y z
N MET A 1 29.68 -0.83 -14.91
CA MET A 1 29.43 0.32 -14.03
C MET A 1 27.94 0.58 -13.98
N GLN A 2 27.35 0.66 -12.79
CA GLN A 2 25.91 0.86 -12.64
C GLN A 2 25.62 2.35 -12.55
N ASN A 3 24.89 2.87 -13.54
CA ASN A 3 24.37 4.23 -13.51
C ASN A 3 22.98 4.22 -12.86
N PHE A 4 22.73 5.21 -12.03
CA PHE A 4 21.42 5.45 -11.43
C PHE A 4 20.88 6.77 -11.92
N ASN A 5 19.57 6.81 -12.14
CA ASN A 5 18.85 8.02 -12.51
C ASN A 5 18.04 8.54 -11.32
N ASN A 6 17.68 9.83 -11.33
CA ASN A 6 16.82 10.48 -10.33
C ASN A 6 17.20 10.10 -8.90
N SER A 7 18.47 10.26 -8.58
CA SER A 7 19.07 9.76 -7.35
C SER A 7 19.32 10.89 -6.36
N TRP A 8 19.48 10.54 -5.09
CA TRP A 8 19.88 11.48 -4.05
C TRP A 8 20.81 10.82 -3.04
N LEU A 9 21.66 11.65 -2.43
CA LEU A 9 22.51 11.32 -1.29
C LEU A 9 22.03 12.16 -0.11
N GLY A 10 21.87 11.54 1.04
CA GLY A 10 21.39 12.21 2.24
C GLY A 10 21.54 11.35 3.48
N TYR A 11 21.04 11.83 4.61
CA TYR A 11 21.03 11.07 5.85
C TYR A 11 19.63 10.53 6.13
N ASP A 12 19.52 9.22 6.24
CA ASP A 12 18.31 8.51 6.67
C ASP A 12 18.13 8.70 8.18
N LEU A 13 16.94 9.12 8.60
CA LEU A 13 16.61 9.30 10.01
C LEU A 13 15.66 8.17 10.47
N PRO A 14 15.84 7.62 11.69
CA PRO A 14 14.95 6.60 12.23
C PRO A 14 13.49 7.04 12.24
N TYR A 15 12.66 6.34 11.47
CA TYR A 15 11.28 6.76 11.24
C TYR A 15 10.45 6.86 12.51
N ASP A 16 10.51 5.81 13.34
CA ASP A 16 9.74 5.72 14.58
C ASP A 16 10.20 6.75 15.60
N GLU A 17 11.50 7.08 15.65
CA GLU A 17 12.00 8.13 16.55
C GLU A 17 11.42 9.49 16.16
N ILE A 18 11.48 9.85 14.86
CA ILE A 18 10.89 11.11 14.35
C ILE A 18 9.39 11.15 14.59
N GLU A 19 8.66 10.09 14.23
CA GLU A 19 7.20 10.07 14.36
C GLU A 19 6.75 10.14 15.82
N ASN A 20 7.56 9.68 16.78
CA ASN A 20 7.25 9.78 18.21
C ASN A 20 7.62 11.13 18.85
N LEU A 21 8.28 12.03 18.11
CA LEU A 21 8.61 13.36 18.65
C LEU A 21 7.33 14.15 18.98
N PRO A 22 7.26 14.82 20.14
CA PRO A 22 6.09 15.63 20.52
C PRO A 22 5.73 16.71 19.50
N SER A 23 6.72 17.32 18.86
CA SER A 23 6.55 18.32 17.81
C SER A 23 5.86 17.74 16.57
N VAL A 24 6.30 16.57 16.11
CA VAL A 24 5.70 15.83 14.99
C VAL A 24 4.29 15.38 15.33
N GLN A 25 4.07 14.79 16.51
CA GLN A 25 2.74 14.39 16.97
C GLN A 25 1.77 15.57 17.04
N THR A 26 2.25 16.74 17.47
CA THR A 26 1.45 17.98 17.51
C THR A 26 1.10 18.45 16.10
N LEU A 27 2.05 18.44 15.16
CA LEU A 27 1.79 18.72 13.74
C LEU A 27 0.72 17.78 13.17
N ARG A 28 0.87 16.46 13.38
CA ARG A 28 -0.09 15.45 12.92
C ARG A 28 -1.50 15.69 13.46
N ARG A 29 -1.65 16.04 14.74
CA ARG A 29 -2.94 16.35 15.39
C ARG A 29 -3.57 17.64 14.88
N SER A 30 -2.75 18.65 14.55
CA SER A 30 -3.22 19.96 14.07
C SER A 30 -3.90 19.92 12.70
N GLY A 31 -3.77 18.81 11.97
CA GLY A 31 -4.41 18.62 10.67
C GLY A 31 -3.61 19.16 9.48
N VAL A 32 -2.45 19.80 9.75
CA VAL A 32 -1.53 20.33 8.73
C VAL A 32 -0.98 19.24 7.80
N GLU A 33 -1.05 17.96 8.19
CA GLU A 33 -0.60 16.84 7.35
C GLU A 33 -1.58 15.65 7.32
N LYS A 34 -2.89 15.88 7.41
CA LYS A 34 -3.88 14.78 7.37
C LYS A 34 -3.89 13.97 6.06
N ARG A 35 -3.11 14.33 5.03
CA ARG A 35 -3.29 13.82 3.66
C ARG A 35 -2.09 13.11 3.04
N VAL A 36 -0.84 13.40 3.42
CA VAL A 36 0.35 12.74 2.83
C VAL A 36 1.45 12.53 3.89
N LYS A 37 1.52 11.34 4.47
CA LYS A 37 2.61 10.92 5.36
C LYS A 37 3.84 10.59 4.51
N SER A 38 5.01 11.15 4.81
CA SER A 38 6.25 10.70 4.18
C SER A 38 6.49 9.23 4.55
N PRO A 39 6.85 8.34 3.60
CA PRO A 39 7.19 6.96 3.91
C PRO A 39 8.54 6.82 4.63
N GLU A 40 9.39 7.85 4.56
CA GLU A 40 10.71 7.89 5.19
C GLU A 40 11.09 9.32 5.59
N HIS A 41 11.97 9.44 6.57
CA HIS A 41 12.47 10.72 7.09
C HIS A 41 13.94 10.84 6.73
N HIS A 42 14.33 11.89 6.02
CA HIS A 42 15.71 12.07 5.59
C HIS A 42 16.08 13.55 5.47
N VAL A 43 17.38 13.83 5.53
CA VAL A 43 17.98 15.13 5.19
C VAL A 43 18.78 14.97 3.91
N THR A 44 18.32 15.59 2.82
CA THR A 44 19.01 15.50 1.52
C THR A 44 20.23 16.41 1.48
N VAL A 45 21.37 15.86 1.06
CA VAL A 45 22.62 16.60 0.83
C VAL A 45 22.74 16.97 -0.65
N ALA A 46 22.48 16.02 -1.55
CA ALA A 46 22.61 16.23 -3.00
C ALA A 46 21.64 15.37 -3.81
N TYR A 47 21.09 15.94 -4.89
CA TYR A 47 20.32 15.30 -5.94
C TYR A 47 21.16 15.15 -7.21
N PHE A 48 20.99 14.03 -7.89
CA PHE A 48 21.66 13.66 -9.12
C PHE A 48 20.65 13.23 -10.18
N GLU A 49 20.77 13.78 -11.38
CA GLU A 49 19.92 13.36 -12.50
C GLU A 49 20.34 11.99 -13.04
N THR A 50 21.64 11.83 -13.26
CA THR A 50 22.30 10.55 -13.51
C THR A 50 23.61 10.54 -12.73
N ILE A 51 23.89 9.43 -12.04
CA ILE A 51 25.11 9.27 -11.26
C ILE A 51 25.68 7.86 -11.45
N ASN A 52 27.00 7.80 -11.63
CA ASN A 52 27.75 6.56 -11.58
C ASN A 52 28.15 6.30 -10.13
N LEU A 53 27.75 5.16 -9.57
CA LEU A 53 27.95 4.87 -8.14
C LEU A 53 29.43 4.83 -7.74
N GLU A 54 30.32 4.42 -8.65
CA GLU A 54 31.76 4.40 -8.38
C GLU A 54 32.33 5.83 -8.30
N ASN A 55 31.89 6.74 -9.17
CA ASN A 55 32.30 8.14 -9.09
C ASN A 55 31.86 8.79 -7.78
N LEU A 56 30.64 8.48 -7.32
CA LEU A 56 30.13 8.96 -6.04
C LEU A 56 30.96 8.39 -4.86
N LYS A 57 31.28 7.09 -4.90
CA LYS A 57 32.17 6.46 -3.91
C LYS A 57 33.54 7.13 -3.85
N GLN A 58 34.18 7.38 -4.98
CA GLN A 58 35.48 8.09 -5.02
C GLN A 58 35.38 9.54 -4.53
N ALA A 59 34.23 10.19 -4.69
CA ALA A 59 33.99 11.51 -4.10
C ALA A 59 33.86 11.42 -2.57
N LEU A 60 33.14 10.44 -2.05
CA LEU A 60 32.96 10.24 -0.60
C LEU A 60 34.27 9.89 0.12
N ILE A 61 35.10 9.03 -0.46
CA ILE A 61 36.43 8.70 0.09
C ILE A 61 37.28 9.98 0.25
N ARG A 62 37.29 10.84 -0.77
CA ARG A 62 38.01 12.12 -0.71
C ARG A 62 37.39 13.07 0.31
N ALA A 63 36.06 13.13 0.38
CA ALA A 63 35.36 13.93 1.36
C ALA A 63 35.72 13.52 2.80
N GLU A 64 35.80 12.22 3.10
CA GLU A 64 36.20 11.72 4.44
C GLU A 64 37.66 12.07 4.77
N GLN A 65 38.55 11.97 3.79
CA GLN A 65 39.96 12.37 3.94
C GLN A 65 40.09 13.85 4.26
N GLU A 66 39.33 14.71 3.58
CA GLU A 66 39.36 16.16 3.79
C GLU A 66 38.63 16.57 5.08
N TYR A 67 37.54 15.88 5.43
CA TYR A 67 36.83 16.09 6.70
C TYR A 67 37.67 15.67 7.92
N GLY A 68 38.55 14.67 7.74
CA GLY A 68 39.36 14.09 8.81
C GLY A 68 38.58 13.09 9.68
N GLY A 69 37.52 12.47 9.14
CA GLY A 69 36.69 11.52 9.87
C GLY A 69 35.60 10.86 9.02
N SER A 70 34.90 9.89 9.62
CA SER A 70 33.79 9.18 8.98
C SER A 70 32.60 10.11 8.71
N LEU A 71 32.02 9.99 7.52
CA LEU A 71 30.76 10.66 7.16
C LEU A 71 29.52 9.74 7.31
N ASN A 72 29.69 8.51 7.81
CA ASN A 72 28.60 7.54 7.97
C ASN A 72 27.42 8.04 8.82
N LEU A 73 27.71 8.82 9.86
CA LEU A 73 26.73 9.25 10.85
C LEU A 73 26.80 10.76 11.04
N ASN A 74 25.63 11.40 11.16
CA ASN A 74 25.52 12.80 11.61
C ASN A 74 24.49 12.93 12.72
N ASN A 75 24.84 13.62 13.80
CA ASN A 75 23.92 13.96 14.88
C ASN A 75 23.27 15.30 14.56
N PHE A 76 22.04 15.26 14.04
CA PHE A 76 21.27 16.47 13.73
C PHE A 76 20.65 17.06 14.99
N TYR A 77 20.90 18.35 15.22
CA TYR A 77 20.17 19.17 16.18
C TYR A 77 19.21 20.08 15.42
N PHE A 78 17.91 19.80 15.52
CA PHE A 78 16.87 20.60 14.86
C PHE A 78 16.33 21.64 15.84
N ASP A 79 16.59 22.92 15.55
CA ASP A 79 16.14 24.06 16.35
C ASP A 79 15.28 25.06 15.55
N GLY A 80 15.19 24.87 14.23
CA GLY A 80 14.34 25.68 13.36
C GLY A 80 13.22 24.89 12.70
N TYR A 81 12.23 25.62 12.22
CA TYR A 81 11.10 25.07 11.48
C TYR A 81 10.64 26.08 10.43
N GLY A 82 10.03 25.61 9.35
CA GLY A 82 9.51 26.49 8.31
C GLY A 82 8.48 25.83 7.40
N VAL A 83 8.04 26.61 6.41
CA VAL A 83 7.20 26.14 5.31
C VAL A 83 7.91 26.46 4.00
N LEU A 84 8.15 25.44 3.18
CA LEU A 84 8.68 25.58 1.83
C LEU A 84 7.52 25.55 0.84
N GLU A 85 7.47 26.53 -0.05
CA GLU A 85 6.52 26.58 -1.16
C GLU A 85 7.20 26.04 -2.42
N GLN A 86 6.63 24.98 -2.99
CA GLN A 86 7.04 24.38 -4.26
C GLN A 86 5.86 24.40 -5.24
N LYS A 87 6.13 24.03 -6.50
CA LYS A 87 5.12 24.07 -7.58
C LYS A 87 3.88 23.22 -7.30
N ASP A 88 4.03 22.17 -6.52
CA ASP A 88 3.01 21.18 -6.19
C ASP A 88 2.31 21.43 -4.83
N GLY A 89 2.81 22.37 -4.02
CA GLY A 89 2.18 22.77 -2.77
C GLY A 89 3.17 23.29 -1.74
N LYS A 90 2.70 23.41 -0.49
CA LYS A 90 3.49 23.83 0.66
C LYS A 90 3.84 22.64 1.54
N TYR A 91 5.04 22.64 2.11
CA TYR A 91 5.56 21.56 2.94
C TYR A 91 6.12 22.11 4.24
N VAL A 92 5.83 21.45 5.36
CA VAL A 92 6.44 21.77 6.65
C VAL A 92 7.76 21.02 6.79
N TYR A 93 8.79 21.73 7.25
CA TYR A 93 10.10 21.15 7.48
C TYR A 93 10.70 21.60 8.81
N PHE A 94 11.62 20.79 9.33
CA PHE A 94 12.56 21.20 10.38
C PHE A 94 13.92 21.49 9.76
N SER A 95 14.55 22.58 10.19
CA SER A 95 15.92 22.92 9.80
C SER A 95 16.88 22.59 10.94
N PRO A 96 17.99 21.88 10.66
CA PRO A 96 19.02 21.67 11.64
C PRO A 96 19.81 22.97 11.88
N SER A 97 20.35 23.13 13.08
CA SER A 97 21.29 24.20 13.37
C SER A 97 22.58 24.01 12.59
N ASP A 98 23.38 25.08 12.46
CA ASP A 98 24.69 25.00 11.79
C ASP A 98 25.61 23.98 12.46
N GLU A 99 25.62 23.93 13.80
CA GLU A 99 26.45 22.97 14.54
C GLU A 99 25.92 21.53 14.42
N GLY A 100 24.59 21.36 14.49
CA GLY A 100 23.93 20.05 14.33
C GLY A 100 24.00 19.48 12.92
N SER A 101 24.35 20.28 11.92
CA SER A 101 24.46 19.82 10.53
C SER A 101 25.87 19.90 9.97
N LYS A 102 26.88 20.10 10.80
CA LYS A 102 28.26 20.37 10.35
C LYS A 102 28.80 19.34 9.37
N GLN A 103 28.60 18.04 9.58
CA GLN A 103 29.06 17.00 8.63
C GLN A 103 28.26 17.01 7.33
N ALA A 104 26.92 17.14 7.43
CA ALA A 104 26.05 17.20 6.27
C ALA A 104 26.32 18.46 5.41
N LYS A 105 26.59 19.60 6.06
CA LYS A 105 26.93 20.88 5.42
C LYS A 105 28.28 20.81 4.74
N PHE A 106 29.30 20.29 5.43
CA PHE A 106 30.60 20.01 4.82
C PHE A 106 30.47 19.15 3.58
N LEU A 107 29.75 18.03 3.67
CA LEU A 107 29.59 17.12 2.53
C LEU A 107 28.86 17.77 1.36
N LYS A 108 27.83 18.59 1.64
CA LYS A 108 27.13 19.36 0.62
C LYS A 108 28.06 20.36 -0.08
N ASP A 109 28.83 21.11 0.69
CA ASP A 109 29.78 22.11 0.18
C ASP A 109 30.92 21.46 -0.61
N PHE A 110 31.40 20.30 -0.17
CA PHE A 110 32.39 19.49 -0.88
C PHE A 110 31.82 19.02 -2.23
N LEU A 111 30.62 18.42 -2.23
CA LEU A 111 30.00 17.93 -3.47
C LEU A 111 29.75 19.07 -4.45
N ALA A 112 29.38 20.26 -3.99
CA ALA A 112 29.18 21.45 -4.82
C ALA A 112 30.43 21.88 -5.61
N GLN A 113 31.63 21.47 -5.16
CA GLN A 113 32.90 21.71 -5.86
C GLN A 113 33.25 20.61 -6.87
N THR A 114 32.47 19.53 -6.94
CA THR A 114 32.67 18.42 -7.87
C THR A 114 31.81 18.58 -9.13
N SER A 115 32.19 17.90 -10.21
CA SER A 115 31.37 17.80 -11.42
C SER A 115 30.10 16.97 -11.25
N LEU A 116 29.88 16.35 -10.08
CA LEU A 116 28.71 15.52 -9.80
C LEU A 116 27.49 16.35 -9.38
N TYR A 117 27.70 17.56 -8.88
CA TYR A 117 26.64 18.37 -8.28
C TYR A 117 25.92 19.24 -9.29
N ASN A 118 24.59 19.21 -9.26
CA ASN A 118 23.75 20.09 -10.06
C ASN A 118 23.22 21.24 -9.18
N PRO A 119 23.71 22.49 -9.32
CA PRO A 119 23.28 23.60 -8.48
C PRO A 119 21.78 23.90 -8.56
N GLN A 120 21.17 23.72 -9.73
CA GLN A 120 19.75 24.04 -9.94
C GLN A 120 18.81 23.11 -9.16
N LYS A 121 19.22 21.86 -8.93
CA LYS A 121 18.44 20.86 -8.18
C LYS A 121 18.77 20.83 -6.68
N ASN A 122 19.82 21.54 -6.26
CA ASN A 122 20.38 21.48 -4.91
C ASN A 122 20.42 22.86 -4.22
N CYS A 123 19.49 23.74 -4.58
CA CYS A 123 19.44 25.12 -4.07
C CYS A 123 18.82 25.24 -2.67
N HIS A 124 18.23 24.18 -2.13
CA HIS A 124 17.56 24.22 -0.83
C HIS A 124 18.54 23.93 0.31
N ASP A 125 18.35 24.63 1.44
CA ASP A 125 19.08 24.34 2.68
C ASP A 125 18.79 22.93 3.19
N LEU A 126 19.67 22.42 4.05
CA LEU A 126 19.45 21.13 4.70
C LEU A 126 18.16 21.21 5.53
N HIS A 127 17.24 20.27 5.30
CA HIS A 127 15.99 20.20 6.03
C HIS A 127 15.47 18.77 6.11
N LEU A 128 14.65 18.53 7.13
CA LEU A 128 13.84 17.33 7.29
C LEU A 128 12.39 17.66 6.94
N SER A 129 11.90 17.09 5.84
CA SER A 129 10.49 17.18 5.45
C SER A 129 9.64 16.20 6.26
N ILE A 130 8.53 16.65 6.85
CA ILE A 130 7.67 15.80 7.70
C ILE A 130 6.44 15.25 6.95
N GLY A 131 6.19 15.76 5.74
CA GLY A 131 5.05 15.37 4.90
C GLY A 131 5.20 15.80 3.44
N GLY A 132 4.21 15.44 2.62
CA GLY A 132 4.11 15.84 1.20
C GLY A 132 3.47 17.21 0.98
N PRO A 133 3.28 17.64 -0.29
CA PRO A 133 2.74 18.96 -0.60
C PRO A 133 1.29 19.00 -0.15
N ASP A 134 0.93 19.98 0.69
CA ASP A 134 -0.47 20.23 1.03
C ASP A 134 -0.86 21.64 0.53
N PRO A 135 -1.77 21.76 -0.46
CA PRO A 135 -2.28 23.05 -0.93
C PRO A 135 -3.09 23.80 0.15
N PHE A 136 -3.45 23.12 1.24
CA PHE A 136 -4.15 23.69 2.39
C PHE A 136 -3.23 23.93 3.60
N CYS A 137 -1.91 23.73 3.47
CA CYS A 137 -0.97 24.06 4.53
C CYS A 137 -1.01 25.59 4.77
N PRO A 138 -1.24 26.05 6.01
CA PRO A 138 -1.26 27.47 6.31
C PRO A 138 0.11 28.09 6.04
N ASP A 139 0.13 29.38 5.67
CA ASP A 139 1.35 30.12 5.35
C ASP A 139 2.37 30.11 6.49
N LYS A 140 1.90 30.00 7.74
CA LYS A 140 2.73 29.87 8.94
C LYS A 140 2.04 28.98 9.98
N PRO A 141 2.67 27.90 10.48
CA PRO A 141 2.27 27.26 11.72
C PRO A 141 2.34 28.27 12.86
N LYS A 142 1.39 28.22 13.81
CA LYS A 142 1.44 29.07 15.02
C LYS A 142 2.69 28.69 15.81
N THR A 143 3.65 29.62 15.94
CA THR A 143 4.95 29.49 16.61
C THR A 143 4.88 28.85 17.99
N ASN A 144 3.78 29.06 18.71
CA ASN A 144 3.61 28.63 20.10
C ASN A 144 3.33 27.12 20.25
N ASN A 145 3.16 26.39 19.14
CA ASN A 145 2.84 24.95 19.15
C ASN A 145 4.06 24.03 18.90
N LEU A 146 5.26 24.56 18.64
CA LEU A 146 6.42 23.77 18.22
C LEU A 146 7.68 24.31 18.90
N SER A 147 7.98 23.85 20.10
CA SER A 147 8.91 24.56 21.00
C SER A 147 10.03 23.73 21.63
N GLN A 148 10.27 22.50 21.20
CA GLN A 148 11.41 21.74 21.72
C GLN A 148 12.34 21.31 20.59
N PRO A 149 13.56 21.89 20.54
CA PRO A 149 14.64 21.36 19.74
C PRO A 149 14.88 19.89 20.06
N PHE A 150 15.32 19.13 19.08
CA PHE A 150 15.56 17.70 19.25
C PHE A 150 16.83 17.26 18.53
N ASN A 151 17.44 16.21 19.08
CA ASN A 151 18.59 15.56 18.48
C ASN A 151 18.17 14.25 17.84
N ILE A 152 18.70 13.95 16.67
CA ILE A 152 18.54 12.64 16.05
C ILE A 152 19.77 12.28 15.23
N GLN A 153 20.20 11.03 15.34
CA GLN A 153 21.30 10.51 14.54
C GLN A 153 20.79 10.00 13.21
N GLY A 154 21.38 10.48 12.11
CA GLY A 154 21.12 10.00 10.76
C GLY A 154 22.26 9.15 10.22
N SER A 155 21.95 8.21 9.32
CA SER A 155 22.94 7.41 8.60
C SER A 155 23.05 7.85 7.15
N LEU A 156 24.27 8.02 6.63
CA LEU A 156 24.50 8.41 5.24
C LEU A 156 24.04 7.31 4.29
N ILE A 157 23.16 7.68 3.36
CA ILE A 157 22.55 6.79 2.38
C ILE A 157 22.59 7.39 0.98
N PHE A 158 22.61 6.50 0.01
CA PHE A 158 22.38 6.79 -1.40
C PHE A 158 21.09 6.08 -1.85
N VAL A 159 20.19 6.82 -2.48
CA VAL A 159 18.98 6.27 -3.09
C VAL A 159 18.99 6.60 -4.57
N GLY A 160 18.83 5.60 -5.42
CA GLY A 160 18.84 5.82 -6.87
C GLY A 160 17.99 4.81 -7.64
N ASN A 161 17.53 5.20 -8.83
CA ASN A 161 16.79 4.33 -9.73
C ASN A 161 17.72 3.64 -10.73
N ASP A 162 17.82 2.32 -10.70
CA ASP A 162 18.69 1.53 -11.59
C ASP A 162 18.09 1.26 -12.99
N GLY A 163 16.98 1.91 -13.32
CA GLY A 163 16.18 1.69 -14.53
C GLY A 163 15.06 0.68 -14.36
N LYS A 164 15.06 -0.10 -13.27
CA LYS A 164 13.96 -1.03 -12.91
C LYS A 164 13.23 -0.59 -11.65
N LYS A 165 13.98 -0.20 -10.62
CA LYS A 165 13.43 0.22 -9.32
C LYS A 165 14.37 1.18 -8.60
N PHE A 166 13.84 1.88 -7.61
CA PHE A 166 14.67 2.55 -6.62
C PHE A 166 15.36 1.53 -5.72
N ARG A 167 16.62 1.79 -5.43
CA ARG A 167 17.46 1.03 -4.52
C ARG A 167 18.08 1.95 -3.49
N LYS A 168 18.21 1.46 -2.27
CA LYS A 168 18.77 2.20 -1.15
C LYS A 168 20.08 1.53 -0.72
N TYR A 169 21.11 2.35 -0.52
CA TYR A 169 22.44 1.92 -0.12
C TYR A 169 22.89 2.72 1.09
N ARG A 170 23.55 2.07 2.05
CA ARG A 170 24.21 2.73 3.17
C ARG A 170 25.68 2.90 2.83
N TRP A 171 26.24 4.06 3.13
CA TRP A 171 27.69 4.24 3.10
C TRP A 171 28.33 3.51 4.28
N ASP A 172 29.42 2.81 4.03
CA ASP A 172 30.27 2.19 5.04
C ASP A 172 31.68 2.78 4.92
N SER A 173 32.00 3.77 5.75
CA SER A 173 33.33 4.39 5.86
C SER A 173 34.46 3.40 6.09
N GLU A 174 34.25 2.30 6.84
CA GLU A 174 35.32 1.33 7.13
C GLU A 174 35.68 0.54 5.88
N GLN A 175 34.66 0.11 5.13
CA GLN A 175 34.84 -0.61 3.87
C GLN A 175 35.03 0.31 2.66
N GLN A 176 34.85 1.62 2.86
CA GLN A 176 34.78 2.64 1.82
C GLN A 176 33.85 2.22 0.68
N ASN A 177 32.66 1.73 1.01
CA ASN A 177 31.76 1.15 0.03
C ASN A 177 30.28 1.38 0.34
N PHE A 178 29.45 1.24 -0.69
CA PHE A 178 27.99 1.23 -0.53
C PHE A 178 27.49 -0.20 -0.30
N VAL A 179 26.72 -0.39 0.78
CA VAL A 179 26.07 -1.65 1.13
C VAL A 179 24.58 -1.52 0.85
N ALA A 180 23.99 -2.40 0.05
CA ALA A 180 22.57 -2.36 -0.26
C ALA A 180 21.73 -2.56 1.02
N ILE A 181 20.79 -1.64 1.28
CA ILE A 181 19.79 -1.74 2.37
C ILE A 181 18.58 -2.57 1.93
N ASP A 182 18.48 -2.89 0.63
CA ASP A 182 17.36 -3.57 -0.02
C ASP A 182 17.10 -5.01 0.46
N ASN A 183 17.83 -5.54 1.45
CA ASN A 183 17.49 -6.81 2.07
C ASN A 183 16.94 -6.56 3.50
N PRO A 184 15.60 -6.51 3.69
CA PRO A 184 15.04 -6.52 5.03
C PRO A 184 15.47 -7.74 5.87
N ALA A 185 15.99 -8.80 5.25
CA ALA A 185 16.68 -9.88 5.96
C ALA A 185 17.89 -9.41 6.81
N ASN A 186 18.58 -8.34 6.40
CA ASN A 186 19.79 -7.82 7.05
C ASN A 186 19.49 -6.78 8.15
N GLN A 187 18.22 -6.43 8.40
CA GLN A 187 17.85 -5.41 9.39
C GLN A 187 17.55 -5.97 10.78
N LEU A 188 17.34 -7.28 10.90
CA LEU A 188 17.27 -7.89 12.20
C LEU A 188 18.68 -8.14 12.70
N LYS A 189 18.94 -7.69 13.92
CA LYS A 189 20.15 -8.03 14.64
C LYS A 189 19.77 -8.86 15.85
N ASP A 190 20.58 -9.89 16.14
CA ASP A 190 20.41 -10.66 17.37
C ASP A 190 20.74 -9.81 18.61
N SER A 191 20.61 -10.40 19.80
CA SER A 191 20.98 -9.73 21.06
C SER A 191 22.43 -9.24 21.10
N ASP A 192 23.30 -9.78 20.26
CA ASP A 192 24.72 -9.45 20.16
C ASP A 192 25.02 -8.49 19.00
N ASN A 193 23.99 -7.86 18.41
CA ASN A 193 24.09 -6.90 17.31
C ASN A 193 24.67 -7.50 16.00
N LYS A 194 24.67 -8.83 15.84
CA LYS A 194 25.08 -9.50 14.61
C LYS A 194 23.89 -9.60 13.65
N PRO A 195 24.10 -9.52 12.32
CA PRO A 195 23.06 -9.78 11.34
C PRO A 195 22.40 -11.12 11.64
N PHE A 196 21.10 -11.07 11.91
CA PHE A 196 20.36 -12.18 12.45
C PHE A 196 20.22 -13.35 11.46
N PHE A 197 20.39 -13.11 10.15
CA PHE A 197 20.02 -14.14 9.19
C PHE A 197 20.72 -14.17 7.82
N TRP A 198 20.84 -15.43 7.37
CA TRP A 198 21.24 -16.04 6.09
C TRP A 198 22.41 -15.39 5.34
N PRO A 199 23.53 -16.10 5.13
CA PRO A 199 24.58 -15.61 4.23
C PRO A 199 23.94 -15.28 2.87
N ASP A 200 24.10 -14.05 2.40
CA ASP A 200 23.51 -13.52 1.15
C ASP A 200 23.84 -14.39 -0.10
N ASN A 201 24.76 -15.36 0.03
CA ASN A 201 25.30 -16.22 -1.03
C ASN A 201 25.11 -17.73 -0.80
N GLN A 202 24.10 -18.19 -0.06
CA GLN A 202 23.80 -19.62 -0.06
C GLN A 202 23.36 -20.07 -1.46
N ALA A 203 24.05 -21.10 -1.99
CA ALA A 203 23.66 -21.74 -3.24
C ALA A 203 22.22 -22.27 -3.13
N PRO A 204 21.41 -22.21 -4.21
CA PRO A 204 20.07 -22.78 -4.19
C PRO A 204 20.10 -24.25 -3.77
N LYS A 205 19.20 -24.63 -2.85
CA LYS A 205 19.09 -26.02 -2.36
C LYS A 205 17.85 -26.66 -2.95
N THR A 206 17.98 -27.79 -3.63
CA THR A 206 16.81 -28.52 -4.13
C THR A 206 15.95 -29.02 -2.98
N VAL A 207 14.64 -28.76 -3.04
CA VAL A 207 13.67 -29.24 -2.06
C VAL A 207 12.70 -30.19 -2.74
N ASN A 208 12.61 -31.42 -2.23
CA ASN A 208 11.71 -32.46 -2.72
C ASN A 208 10.56 -32.73 -1.74
N ILE A 209 10.74 -32.41 -0.45
CA ILE A 209 9.76 -32.65 0.60
C ILE A 209 9.64 -31.40 1.47
N LEU A 210 8.41 -30.98 1.74
CA LEU A 210 8.10 -29.87 2.65
C LEU A 210 7.39 -30.43 3.88
N ALA A 211 8.00 -30.29 5.06
CA ALA A 211 7.48 -30.77 6.32
C ALA A 211 6.82 -29.63 7.11
N LEU A 212 5.55 -29.81 7.46
CA LEU A 212 4.73 -28.85 8.20
C LEU A 212 4.21 -29.48 9.50
N PHE A 213 3.85 -28.66 10.49
CA PHE A 213 3.08 -29.14 11.63
C PHE A 213 1.63 -29.49 11.21
N PRO A 214 1.02 -30.59 11.71
CA PRO A 214 -0.32 -31.03 11.27
C PRO A 214 -1.44 -30.03 11.56
N LYS A 215 -1.34 -29.26 12.65
CA LYS A 215 -2.35 -28.27 13.02
C LYS A 215 -2.12 -26.98 12.22
N ILE A 216 -2.86 -26.81 11.13
CA ILE A 216 -2.67 -25.70 10.20
C ILE A 216 -3.00 -24.37 10.87
N GLN A 217 -2.08 -23.41 10.78
CA GLN A 217 -2.27 -22.04 11.24
C GLN A 217 -2.26 -21.06 10.08
N ALA A 218 -2.78 -19.85 10.30
CA ALA A 218 -2.76 -18.77 9.31
C ALA A 218 -1.33 -18.51 8.80
N ASP A 219 -0.38 -18.36 9.73
CA ASP A 219 1.02 -18.08 9.43
C ASP A 219 1.68 -19.21 8.62
N THR A 220 1.53 -20.47 9.05
CA THR A 220 2.03 -21.64 8.30
C THR A 220 1.42 -21.74 6.90
N THR A 221 0.14 -21.40 6.74
CA THR A 221 -0.52 -21.41 5.42
C THR A 221 0.06 -20.33 4.51
N VAL A 222 0.31 -19.13 5.03
CA VAL A 222 0.95 -18.04 4.28
C VAL A 222 2.39 -18.38 3.93
N ALA A 223 3.16 -18.92 4.87
CA ALA A 223 4.51 -19.43 4.66
C ALA A 223 4.55 -20.46 3.53
N TYR A 224 3.67 -21.46 3.58
CA TYR A 224 3.49 -22.46 2.53
C TYR A 224 3.18 -21.79 1.18
N TYR A 225 2.18 -20.92 1.12
CA TYR A 225 1.80 -20.23 -0.12
C TYR A 225 2.97 -19.46 -0.74
N ILE A 226 3.73 -18.72 0.07
CA ILE A 226 4.87 -17.93 -0.38
C ILE A 226 5.97 -18.85 -0.95
N LEU A 227 6.31 -19.95 -0.27
CA LEU A 227 7.31 -20.90 -0.77
C LEU A 227 6.89 -21.51 -2.12
N MET A 228 5.64 -21.94 -2.25
CA MET A 228 5.16 -22.59 -3.47
C MET A 228 5.12 -21.65 -4.69
N ASN A 229 4.94 -20.34 -4.47
CA ASN A 229 4.78 -19.36 -5.55
C ASN A 229 6.03 -18.52 -5.82
N TYR A 230 6.89 -18.32 -4.82
CA TYR A 230 8.05 -17.43 -4.90
C TYR A 230 9.38 -18.12 -4.52
N GLY A 231 9.34 -19.36 -4.04
CA GLY A 231 10.51 -20.07 -3.50
C GLY A 231 11.46 -20.65 -4.53
N GLU A 232 11.02 -20.90 -5.77
CA GLU A 232 11.73 -21.71 -6.77
C GLU A 232 13.19 -21.28 -7.01
N ALA A 233 13.46 -19.97 -7.00
CA ALA A 233 14.81 -19.44 -7.24
C ALA A 233 15.81 -19.79 -6.13
N LYS A 234 15.33 -19.92 -4.88
CA LYS A 234 16.16 -20.27 -3.70
C LYS A 234 16.05 -21.76 -3.34
N PHE A 235 14.90 -22.35 -3.64
CA PHE A 235 14.56 -23.75 -3.38
C PHE A 235 14.05 -24.46 -4.65
N PRO A 236 14.94 -24.83 -5.60
CA PRO A 236 14.51 -25.52 -6.81
C PRO A 236 13.70 -26.79 -6.49
N GLY A 237 12.60 -27.02 -7.18
CA GLY A 237 11.70 -28.16 -6.95
C GLY A 237 10.65 -27.96 -5.86
N ILE A 238 10.70 -26.86 -5.10
CA ILE A 238 9.73 -26.58 -4.02
C ILE A 238 8.29 -26.61 -4.52
N LYS A 239 8.03 -26.13 -5.74
CA LYS A 239 6.68 -26.08 -6.32
C LYS A 239 6.07 -27.48 -6.53
N GLN A 240 6.89 -28.52 -6.66
CA GLN A 240 6.45 -29.92 -6.78
C GLN A 240 6.77 -30.75 -5.54
N ALA A 241 7.29 -30.13 -4.48
CA ALA A 241 7.68 -30.83 -3.28
C ALA A 241 6.47 -31.55 -2.64
N LYS A 242 6.70 -32.78 -2.19
CA LYS A 242 5.69 -33.54 -1.46
C LYS A 242 5.51 -32.91 -0.08
N VAL A 243 4.28 -32.57 0.28
CA VAL A 243 3.97 -32.08 1.62
C VAL A 243 3.80 -33.27 2.59
N VAL A 244 4.49 -33.23 3.71
CA VAL A 244 4.37 -34.18 4.82
C VAL A 244 4.07 -33.43 6.12
N PHE A 245 3.41 -34.11 7.06
CA PHE A 245 2.99 -33.50 8.32
C PHE A 245 3.64 -34.20 9.49
N TRP A 246 4.42 -33.47 10.28
CA TRP A 246 5.19 -33.98 11.41
C TRP A 246 4.94 -33.16 12.67
N THR A 247 4.80 -33.82 13.82
CA THR A 247 4.68 -33.14 15.11
C THR A 247 6.02 -32.73 15.70
N ALA A 248 7.11 -33.35 15.25
CA ALA A 248 8.49 -33.06 15.61
C ALA A 248 9.43 -33.61 14.52
N LEU A 249 10.69 -33.18 14.53
CA LEU A 249 11.71 -33.78 13.66
C LEU A 249 11.85 -35.29 13.93
N PRO A 250 12.15 -36.10 12.89
CA PRO A 250 12.51 -37.51 13.07
C PRO A 250 13.63 -37.68 14.09
N GLN A 251 13.50 -38.70 14.95
CA GLN A 251 14.44 -38.94 16.03
C GLN A 251 15.88 -39.06 15.50
N GLY A 252 16.79 -38.32 16.12
CA GLY A 252 18.22 -38.33 15.78
C GLY A 252 18.59 -37.52 14.53
N GLN A 253 17.64 -36.83 13.88
CA GLN A 253 17.92 -35.94 12.75
C GLN A 253 17.84 -34.46 13.15
N THR A 254 18.75 -33.66 12.63
CA THR A 254 18.69 -32.19 12.72
C THR A 254 18.04 -31.61 11.46
N ALA A 255 17.50 -30.38 11.57
CA ALA A 255 16.95 -29.68 10.41
C ALA A 255 17.98 -29.50 9.28
N GLU A 256 19.25 -29.24 9.62
CA GLU A 256 20.33 -29.13 8.63
C GLU A 256 20.59 -30.46 7.89
N GLN A 257 20.57 -31.59 8.61
CA GLN A 257 20.71 -32.91 7.99
C GLN A 257 19.54 -33.23 7.05
N LEU A 258 18.33 -32.81 7.42
CA LEU A 258 17.12 -32.96 6.61
C LEU A 258 17.17 -32.06 5.37
N GLU A 259 17.60 -30.81 5.51
CA GLU A 259 17.84 -29.90 4.38
C GLU A 259 18.80 -30.50 3.36
N ASN A 260 19.89 -31.12 3.80
CA ASN A 260 20.85 -31.79 2.92
C ASN A 260 20.26 -33.03 2.22
N GLN A 261 19.17 -33.59 2.74
CA GLN A 261 18.41 -34.68 2.13
C GLN A 261 17.26 -34.17 1.23
N GLY A 262 17.11 -32.84 1.07
CA GLY A 262 16.05 -32.23 0.27
C GLY A 262 14.73 -32.05 1.01
N TYR A 263 14.73 -32.04 2.34
CA TYR A 263 13.59 -31.68 3.17
C TYR A 263 13.68 -30.22 3.60
N LEU A 264 12.60 -29.46 3.48
CA LEU A 264 12.48 -28.15 4.11
C LEU A 264 11.46 -28.24 5.25
N THR A 265 11.85 -27.83 6.45
CA THR A 265 10.98 -27.83 7.64
C THR A 265 10.44 -26.42 7.88
N ILE A 266 9.12 -26.31 8.09
CA ILE A 266 8.46 -25.07 8.49
C ILE A 266 7.98 -25.26 9.93
N ASP A 267 8.41 -24.37 10.83
CA ASP A 267 7.97 -24.35 12.22
C ASP A 267 8.25 -25.63 13.03
N LEU A 268 9.30 -26.36 12.64
CA LEU A 268 9.71 -27.63 13.22
C LEU A 268 11.22 -27.65 13.53
N GLY A 269 11.84 -26.48 13.71
CA GLY A 269 13.29 -26.32 13.72
C GLY A 269 13.87 -25.84 12.39
N GLY A 270 15.15 -25.45 12.42
CA GLY A 270 15.90 -25.01 11.24
C GLY A 270 15.80 -23.50 10.98
N MET A 271 15.95 -23.11 9.71
CA MET A 271 16.02 -21.68 9.34
C MET A 271 14.66 -20.97 9.31
N PHE A 272 13.55 -21.70 9.24
CA PHE A 272 12.19 -21.18 9.22
C PHE A 272 11.39 -21.60 10.46
N ASP A 273 12.04 -21.50 11.61
CA ASP A 273 11.43 -21.70 12.92
C ASP A 273 11.37 -20.35 13.66
N HIS A 274 10.15 -19.85 13.85
CA HIS A 274 9.93 -18.56 14.50
C HIS A 274 10.15 -18.63 16.02
N HIS A 275 10.08 -19.80 16.65
CA HIS A 275 10.41 -19.97 18.07
C HIS A 275 11.91 -19.77 18.30
N LEU A 276 12.75 -20.46 17.51
CA LEU A 276 14.21 -20.28 17.55
C LEU A 276 14.62 -18.85 17.20
N ALA A 277 13.93 -18.25 16.23
CA ALA A 277 14.17 -16.87 15.85
C ALA A 277 13.88 -15.90 17.01
N ASN A 278 12.69 -15.99 17.59
CA ASN A 278 12.27 -15.08 18.66
C ASN A 278 13.09 -15.27 19.94
N GLU A 279 13.52 -16.49 20.26
CA GLU A 279 14.42 -16.77 21.38
C GLU A 279 15.75 -16.02 21.23
N LYS A 280 16.39 -16.13 20.06
CA LYS A 280 17.63 -15.42 19.75
C LYS A 280 17.49 -13.90 19.73
N LEU A 281 16.32 -13.40 19.35
CA LEU A 281 16.01 -11.96 19.38
C LEU A 281 15.68 -11.45 20.78
N GLY A 282 15.39 -12.34 21.74
CA GLY A 282 14.91 -11.96 23.07
C GLY A 282 13.53 -11.30 23.08
N LYS A 283 12.78 -11.34 21.98
CA LYS A 283 11.43 -10.75 21.85
C LYS A 283 10.58 -11.47 20.82
N LYS A 284 9.27 -11.58 21.10
CA LYS A 284 8.27 -12.18 20.19
C LYS A 284 7.86 -11.18 19.11
N GLN A 285 8.60 -11.15 18.00
CA GLN A 285 8.35 -10.20 16.91
C GLN A 285 8.30 -10.86 15.52
N GLU A 286 8.75 -12.10 15.40
CA GLU A 286 8.81 -12.86 14.17
C GLU A 286 7.76 -13.95 14.09
N CYS A 287 7.31 -14.18 12.86
CA CYS A 287 6.43 -15.27 12.44
C CYS A 287 7.08 -15.94 11.22
N VAL A 288 6.67 -17.16 10.92
CA VAL A 288 7.32 -18.00 9.91
C VAL A 288 7.16 -17.43 8.51
N SER A 289 5.98 -16.90 8.17
CA SER A 289 5.77 -16.27 6.88
C SER A 289 6.66 -15.04 6.67
N GLY A 290 6.91 -14.26 7.72
CA GLY A 290 7.83 -13.12 7.70
C GLY A 290 9.28 -13.54 7.48
N LEU A 291 9.74 -14.61 8.15
CA LEU A 291 11.07 -15.18 7.94
C LEU A 291 11.29 -15.59 6.49
N ILE A 292 10.34 -16.36 5.93
CA ILE A 292 10.38 -16.84 4.55
C ILE A 292 10.33 -15.67 3.56
N ALA A 293 9.41 -14.73 3.73
CA ALA A 293 9.26 -13.60 2.81
C ALA A 293 10.54 -12.76 2.72
N ARG A 294 11.23 -12.54 3.85
CA ARG A 294 12.52 -11.85 3.87
C ARG A 294 13.63 -12.67 3.24
N TYR A 295 13.73 -13.96 3.57
CA TYR A 295 14.73 -14.84 2.97
C TYR A 295 14.64 -14.88 1.44
N LEU A 296 13.41 -14.93 0.91
CA LEU A 296 13.14 -14.94 -0.53
C LEU A 296 13.21 -13.54 -1.17
N GLY A 297 13.31 -12.46 -0.38
CA GLY A 297 13.34 -11.08 -0.88
C GLY A 297 11.99 -10.59 -1.44
N VAL A 298 10.88 -11.14 -0.97
CA VAL A 298 9.51 -10.83 -1.46
C VAL A 298 8.63 -10.13 -0.44
N GLU A 299 9.16 -9.79 0.75
CA GLU A 299 8.40 -9.06 1.78
C GLU A 299 7.83 -7.72 1.27
N ALA A 300 8.56 -7.04 0.38
CA ALA A 300 8.15 -5.77 -0.20
C ALA A 300 7.11 -5.90 -1.33
N ASN A 301 6.73 -7.13 -1.72
CA ASN A 301 5.74 -7.33 -2.78
C ASN A 301 4.38 -6.77 -2.34
N PRO A 302 3.77 -5.87 -3.13
CA PRO A 302 2.55 -5.17 -2.72
C PRO A 302 1.38 -6.12 -2.48
N GLU A 303 1.29 -7.23 -3.23
CA GLU A 303 0.24 -8.24 -3.08
C GLU A 303 0.35 -9.08 -1.80
N LEU A 304 1.56 -9.19 -1.22
CA LEU A 304 1.80 -9.94 0.01
C LEU A 304 1.66 -9.08 1.27
N LYS A 305 1.73 -7.75 1.16
CA LYS A 305 1.78 -6.82 2.30
C LYS A 305 0.68 -7.04 3.33
N LYS A 306 -0.58 -7.12 2.88
CA LYS A 306 -1.73 -7.34 3.78
C LYS A 306 -1.75 -8.75 4.35
N LEU A 307 -1.37 -9.74 3.54
CA LEU A 307 -1.33 -11.14 3.93
C LEU A 307 -0.29 -11.39 5.02
N LEU A 308 0.93 -10.87 4.86
CA LEU A 308 2.00 -10.94 5.86
C LEU A 308 1.61 -10.21 7.16
N ALA A 309 1.00 -9.03 7.06
CA ALA A 309 0.51 -8.31 8.24
C ALA A 309 -0.60 -9.09 8.97
N TRP A 310 -1.50 -9.75 8.23
CA TRP A 310 -2.54 -10.61 8.80
C TRP A 310 -1.95 -11.84 9.50
N ALA A 311 -1.05 -12.58 8.83
CA ALA A 311 -0.38 -13.76 9.39
C ALA A 311 0.37 -13.41 10.68
N LYS A 312 1.19 -12.35 10.65
CA LYS A 312 1.94 -11.87 11.81
C LYS A 312 1.03 -11.52 12.98
N ARG A 313 -0.08 -10.81 12.72
CA ARG A 313 -1.04 -10.43 13.77
C ARG A 313 -1.76 -11.65 14.35
N ASP A 314 -2.14 -12.60 13.50
CA ASP A 314 -2.79 -13.84 13.95
C ASP A 314 -1.86 -14.66 14.85
N ASP A 315 -0.61 -14.85 14.44
CA ASP A 315 0.38 -15.63 15.17
C ASP A 315 0.84 -14.97 16.49
N LEU A 316 1.15 -13.67 16.44
CA LEU A 316 1.69 -12.97 17.59
C LEU A 316 0.61 -12.64 18.62
N GLU A 317 -0.58 -12.22 18.18
CA GLU A 317 -1.63 -11.68 19.05
C GLU A 317 -2.88 -12.54 19.14
N GLY A 318 -3.03 -13.59 18.31
CA GLY A 318 -4.28 -14.36 18.22
C GLY A 318 -5.44 -13.57 17.61
N LYS A 319 -5.15 -12.50 16.85
CA LYS A 319 -6.13 -11.54 16.31
C LYS A 319 -6.22 -11.56 14.79
N GLY A 320 -6.34 -12.72 14.15
CA GLY A 320 -6.59 -12.77 12.70
C GLY A 320 -7.85 -12.01 12.29
N THR A 321 -8.89 -12.05 13.13
CA THR A 321 -10.09 -11.21 13.03
C THR A 321 -10.06 -10.12 14.10
N LEU A 322 -10.17 -8.85 13.68
CA LEU A 322 -10.15 -7.70 14.60
C LEU A 322 -11.49 -7.47 15.30
N SER A 323 -12.61 -7.86 14.66
CA SER A 323 -13.94 -7.69 15.25
C SER A 323 -14.06 -8.49 16.53
N ALA A 324 -14.64 -7.87 17.55
CA ALA A 324 -15.00 -8.53 18.80
C ALA A 324 -16.35 -9.27 18.71
N ASP A 325 -17.12 -9.06 17.62
CA ASP A 325 -18.40 -9.71 17.41
C ASP A 325 -18.19 -11.23 17.25
N PRO A 326 -18.90 -12.08 18.03
CA PRO A 326 -18.82 -13.52 17.90
C PRO A 326 -19.10 -14.06 16.48
N LEU A 327 -20.02 -13.43 15.73
CA LEU A 327 -20.37 -13.83 14.38
C LEU A 327 -19.19 -13.59 13.43
N ASP A 328 -18.62 -12.39 13.44
CA ASP A 328 -17.45 -12.06 12.61
C ASP A 328 -16.26 -12.96 12.91
N ARG A 329 -16.07 -13.34 14.19
CA ARG A 329 -15.02 -14.27 14.59
C ARG A 329 -15.28 -15.70 14.10
N ALA A 330 -16.54 -16.15 14.11
CA ALA A 330 -16.93 -17.47 13.63
C ALA A 330 -16.72 -17.63 12.11
N PHE A 331 -16.93 -16.54 11.35
CA PHE A 331 -16.76 -16.52 9.89
C PHE A 331 -15.42 -15.92 9.42
N GLY A 332 -14.56 -15.52 10.35
CA GLY A 332 -13.20 -15.08 10.04
C GLY A 332 -12.32 -16.23 9.57
N LEU A 333 -11.37 -15.95 8.66
CA LEU A 333 -10.53 -16.98 8.06
C LEU A 333 -9.78 -17.83 9.09
N SER A 334 -9.23 -17.23 10.16
CA SER A 334 -8.58 -18.01 11.23
C SER A 334 -9.55 -18.96 11.95
N GLY A 335 -10.81 -18.54 12.15
CA GLY A 335 -11.86 -19.38 12.71
C GLY A 335 -12.24 -20.53 11.78
N ILE A 336 -12.34 -20.25 10.47
CA ILE A 336 -12.58 -21.26 9.43
C ILE A 336 -11.44 -22.28 9.38
N ILE A 337 -10.18 -21.84 9.43
CA ILE A 337 -9.00 -22.72 9.50
C ILE A 337 -9.06 -23.60 10.76
N MET A 338 -9.38 -23.03 11.92
CA MET A 338 -9.54 -23.79 13.17
C MET A 338 -10.64 -24.86 13.04
N ASN A 339 -11.78 -24.52 12.45
CA ASN A 339 -12.87 -25.48 12.24
C ASN A 339 -12.46 -26.58 11.25
N ALA A 340 -11.76 -26.23 10.16
CA ALA A 340 -11.21 -27.20 9.22
C ALA A 340 -10.20 -28.15 9.89
N ASN A 341 -9.36 -27.68 10.83
CA ASN A 341 -8.48 -28.57 11.59
C ASN A 341 -9.25 -29.54 12.49
N ARG A 342 -10.41 -29.14 13.03
CA ARG A 342 -11.26 -30.04 13.85
C ARG A 342 -11.94 -31.10 12.99
N GLU A 343 -12.44 -30.69 11.83
CA GLU A 343 -13.11 -31.59 10.88
C GLU A 343 -12.14 -32.57 10.21
N TYR A 344 -10.97 -32.07 9.78
CA TYR A 344 -9.98 -32.83 9.02
C TYR A 344 -8.75 -33.18 9.86
N GLY A 345 -8.92 -33.52 11.14
CA GLY A 345 -7.81 -33.78 12.07
C GLY A 345 -6.81 -34.84 11.58
N ASP A 346 -7.31 -35.90 10.93
CA ASP A 346 -6.50 -36.98 10.35
C ASP A 346 -6.00 -36.69 8.92
N GLU A 347 -6.49 -35.60 8.31
CA GLU A 347 -6.21 -35.22 6.92
C GLU A 347 -5.80 -33.74 6.82
N PRO A 348 -4.69 -33.32 7.47
CA PRO A 348 -4.29 -31.91 7.54
C PRO A 348 -4.08 -31.23 6.18
N ALA A 349 -3.76 -32.03 5.14
CA ALA A 349 -3.70 -31.56 3.76
C ALA A 349 -5.01 -30.92 3.27
N LYS A 350 -6.18 -31.42 3.70
CA LYS A 350 -7.49 -30.85 3.33
C LYS A 350 -7.66 -29.45 3.92
N ALA A 351 -7.30 -29.26 5.19
CA ALA A 351 -7.34 -27.95 5.84
C ALA A 351 -6.37 -26.96 5.17
N LEU A 352 -5.13 -27.40 4.88
CA LEU A 352 -4.12 -26.60 4.19
C LEU A 352 -4.59 -26.18 2.80
N ASN A 353 -5.13 -27.11 2.00
CA ASN A 353 -5.59 -26.83 0.63
C ASN A 353 -6.76 -25.83 0.62
N LEU A 354 -7.73 -25.99 1.53
CA LEU A 354 -8.84 -25.04 1.67
C LEU A 354 -8.32 -23.62 1.99
N ALA A 355 -7.45 -23.51 2.99
CA ALA A 355 -6.92 -22.23 3.43
C ALA A 355 -6.06 -21.56 2.34
N THR A 356 -5.23 -22.35 1.66
CA THR A 356 -4.34 -21.88 0.58
C THR A 356 -5.14 -21.38 -0.61
N ALA A 357 -6.24 -22.04 -0.99
CA ALA A 357 -7.10 -21.60 -2.09
C ALA A 357 -7.70 -20.20 -1.83
N ILE A 358 -8.11 -19.92 -0.58
CA ILE A 358 -8.64 -18.60 -0.20
C ILE A 358 -7.52 -17.55 -0.23
N ILE A 359 -6.32 -17.90 0.24
CA ILE A 359 -5.15 -17.01 0.21
C ILE A 359 -4.74 -16.68 -1.23
N ASP A 360 -4.71 -17.67 -2.12
CA ASP A 360 -4.39 -17.48 -3.54
C ASP A 360 -5.34 -16.48 -4.21
N LEU A 361 -6.65 -16.61 -3.96
CA LEU A 361 -7.63 -15.65 -4.45
C LEU A 361 -7.39 -14.24 -3.90
N HIS A 362 -7.06 -14.11 -2.61
CA HIS A 362 -6.75 -12.82 -2.00
C HIS A 362 -5.51 -12.17 -2.63
N VAL A 363 -4.43 -12.94 -2.80
CA VAL A 363 -3.16 -12.42 -3.36
C VAL A 363 -3.35 -11.98 -4.81
N LYS A 364 -4.08 -12.77 -5.62
CA LYS A 364 -4.42 -12.39 -7.01
C LYS A 364 -5.21 -11.09 -7.07
N GLU A 365 -6.19 -10.92 -6.19
CA GLU A 365 -7.00 -9.70 -6.13
C GLU A 365 -6.19 -8.49 -5.62
N GLU A 366 -5.30 -8.67 -4.64
CA GLU A 366 -4.41 -7.58 -4.20
C GLU A 366 -3.38 -7.22 -5.29
N TYR A 367 -2.82 -8.19 -6.02
CA TYR A 367 -1.98 -7.90 -7.19
C TYR A 367 -2.75 -7.07 -8.22
N ARG A 368 -3.98 -7.50 -8.56
CA ARG A 368 -4.86 -6.76 -9.46
C ARG A 368 -5.09 -5.33 -8.98
N ARG A 369 -5.36 -5.12 -7.70
CA ARG A 369 -5.62 -3.79 -7.11
C ARG A 369 -4.40 -2.89 -7.04
N GLN A 370 -3.24 -3.43 -6.71
CA GLN A 370 -2.03 -2.65 -6.46
C GLN A 370 -1.20 -2.44 -7.74
N VAL A 371 -1.38 -3.30 -8.75
CA VAL A 371 -0.53 -3.31 -9.96
C VAL A 371 -1.37 -3.18 -11.24
N GLU A 372 -2.29 -4.11 -11.50
CA GLU A 372 -2.99 -4.17 -12.80
C GLU A 372 -3.97 -3.01 -13.02
N LEU A 373 -4.83 -2.72 -12.03
CA LEU A 373 -5.86 -1.70 -12.14
C LEU A 373 -5.29 -0.27 -12.17
N PRO A 374 -4.25 0.09 -11.37
CA PRO A 374 -3.57 1.37 -11.52
C PRO A 374 -2.98 1.57 -12.92
N LYS A 375 -2.30 0.55 -13.46
CA LYS A 375 -1.75 0.60 -14.82
C LYS A 375 -2.85 0.76 -15.88
N MET A 376 -3.92 -0.03 -15.76
CA MET A 376 -5.08 0.07 -16.65
C MET A 376 -5.72 1.46 -16.59
N LEU A 377 -5.81 2.07 -15.40
CA LEU A 377 -6.33 3.42 -15.23
C LEU A 377 -5.51 4.43 -16.03
N GLU A 378 -4.18 4.41 -15.89
CA GLU A 378 -3.28 5.31 -16.62
C GLU A 378 -3.40 5.15 -18.15
N GLU A 379 -3.57 3.92 -18.63
CA GLU A 379 -3.79 3.63 -20.05
C GLU A 379 -5.14 4.19 -20.55
N LEU A 380 -6.21 4.02 -19.77
CA LEU A 380 -7.52 4.54 -20.11
C LEU A 380 -7.58 6.08 -20.06
N GLU A 381 -6.85 6.71 -19.13
CA GLU A 381 -6.68 8.17 -19.08
C GLU A 381 -5.98 8.69 -20.33
N LYS A 382 -4.89 8.05 -20.77
CA LYS A 382 -4.19 8.40 -22.02
C LYS A 382 -5.07 8.25 -23.26
N GLN A 383 -6.02 7.31 -23.24
CA GLN A 383 -6.97 7.09 -24.32
C GLN A 383 -8.19 8.02 -24.29
N GLY A 384 -8.33 8.87 -23.26
CA GLY A 384 -9.53 9.71 -23.08
C GLY A 384 -10.79 8.89 -22.75
N LYS A 385 -10.63 7.64 -22.32
CA LYS A 385 -11.72 6.74 -21.90
C LYS A 385 -12.15 6.92 -20.46
N ILE A 386 -11.48 7.81 -19.74
CA ILE A 386 -11.81 8.20 -18.38
C ILE A 386 -12.04 9.71 -18.34
N GLN A 387 -13.12 10.10 -17.69
CA GLN A 387 -13.44 11.48 -17.39
C GLN A 387 -13.75 11.58 -15.90
N ASN A 388 -12.93 12.36 -15.17
CA ASN A 388 -13.21 12.73 -13.79
C ASN A 388 -13.94 14.08 -13.77
N LEU A 389 -15.05 14.14 -13.04
CA LEU A 389 -15.91 15.30 -12.91
C LEU A 389 -16.07 15.61 -11.43
N MET A 390 -15.86 16.88 -11.07
CA MET A 390 -16.30 17.39 -9.77
C MET A 390 -17.67 18.01 -9.96
N ILE A 391 -18.68 17.42 -9.33
CA ILE A 391 -20.05 17.95 -9.34
C ILE A 391 -20.29 18.65 -8.01
N ARG A 392 -20.46 19.97 -8.06
CA ARG A 392 -20.76 20.76 -6.87
C ARG A 392 -22.25 20.71 -6.60
N GLN A 393 -22.63 20.20 -5.44
CA GLN A 393 -24.03 20.12 -5.02
C GLN A 393 -24.20 20.76 -3.64
N GLY A 394 -24.71 22.00 -3.64
CA GLY A 394 -24.76 22.82 -2.44
C GLY A 394 -23.36 23.08 -1.87
N SER A 395 -23.10 22.59 -0.66
CA SER A 395 -21.81 22.72 0.03
C SER A 395 -20.88 21.51 -0.12
N ALA A 396 -21.32 20.44 -0.78
CA ALA A 396 -20.52 19.24 -0.99
C ALA A 396 -20.04 19.15 -2.44
N ASP A 397 -18.76 18.83 -2.62
CA ASP A 397 -18.19 18.46 -3.91
C ASP A 397 -18.21 16.93 -4.03
N LEU A 398 -18.80 16.42 -5.11
CA LEU A 398 -18.87 15.00 -5.43
C LEU A 398 -17.86 14.67 -6.51
N SER A 399 -17.02 13.67 -6.27
CA SER A 399 -16.10 13.12 -7.26
C SER A 399 -16.79 12.03 -8.07
N VAL A 400 -16.95 12.27 -9.37
CA VAL A 400 -17.63 11.37 -10.30
C VAL A 400 -16.65 10.90 -11.36
N TYR A 401 -16.51 9.58 -11.52
CA TYR A 401 -15.71 8.99 -12.58
C TYR A 401 -16.61 8.39 -13.65
N CYS A 402 -16.41 8.81 -14.90
CA CYS A 402 -17.04 8.18 -16.06
C CYS A 402 -15.96 7.39 -16.79
N VAL A 403 -16.16 6.09 -16.98
CA VAL A 403 -15.16 5.18 -17.54
C VAL A 403 -15.74 4.27 -18.61
N GLU A 404 -15.02 4.12 -19.70
CA GLU A 404 -15.30 3.14 -20.76
C GLU A 404 -14.40 1.91 -20.59
N SER A 405 -14.94 0.82 -20.05
CA SER A 405 -14.18 -0.41 -19.80
C SER A 405 -15.09 -1.61 -19.57
N ASP A 406 -14.66 -2.78 -20.05
CA ASP A 406 -15.30 -4.07 -19.75
C ASP A 406 -14.79 -4.71 -18.45
N ASN A 407 -13.79 -4.11 -17.79
CA ASN A 407 -13.25 -4.64 -16.54
C ASN A 407 -14.22 -4.36 -15.38
N THR A 408 -14.82 -5.41 -14.84
CA THR A 408 -15.83 -5.34 -13.78
C THR A 408 -15.27 -4.98 -12.41
N ALA A 409 -13.95 -5.10 -12.19
CA ALA A 409 -13.30 -4.72 -10.94
C ALA A 409 -13.01 -3.20 -10.86
N LEU A 410 -12.98 -2.50 -12.00
CA LEU A 410 -12.55 -1.11 -12.08
C LEU A 410 -13.44 -0.13 -11.28
N PRO A 411 -14.79 -0.24 -11.28
CA PRO A 411 -15.62 0.64 -10.43
C PRO A 411 -15.36 0.46 -8.94
N GLY A 412 -15.13 -0.79 -8.49
CA GLY A 412 -14.76 -1.09 -7.12
C GLY A 412 -13.44 -0.42 -6.74
N PHE A 413 -12.44 -0.51 -7.61
CA PHE A 413 -11.15 0.14 -7.44
C PHE A 413 -11.25 1.67 -7.42
N LEU A 414 -12.00 2.30 -8.32
CA LEU A 414 -12.18 3.75 -8.35
C LEU A 414 -12.81 4.28 -7.05
N ARG A 415 -13.83 3.60 -6.52
CA ARG A 415 -14.43 3.96 -5.23
C ARG A 415 -13.46 3.78 -4.07
N ALA A 416 -12.71 2.68 -4.03
CA ALA A 416 -11.82 2.38 -2.92
C ALA A 416 -10.52 3.21 -2.93
N ALA A 417 -9.83 3.24 -4.07
CA ALA A 417 -8.50 3.84 -4.21
C ALA A 417 -8.55 5.32 -4.59
N LYS A 418 -9.50 5.73 -5.44
CA LYS A 418 -9.66 7.13 -5.88
C LYS A 418 -10.75 7.89 -5.12
N LYS A 419 -11.43 7.23 -4.17
CA LYS A 419 -12.50 7.80 -3.35
C LYS A 419 -13.62 8.42 -4.20
N ALA A 420 -13.90 7.81 -5.35
CA ALA A 420 -15.01 8.22 -6.19
C ALA A 420 -16.33 8.04 -5.43
N ASP A 421 -17.14 9.09 -5.39
CA ASP A 421 -18.47 9.06 -4.76
C ASP A 421 -19.48 8.35 -5.67
N LEU A 422 -19.30 8.48 -6.99
CA LEU A 422 -20.12 7.86 -8.03
C LEU A 422 -19.24 7.46 -9.22
N VAL A 423 -19.49 6.27 -9.77
CA VAL A 423 -18.80 5.75 -10.96
C VAL A 423 -19.84 5.39 -12.01
N ILE A 424 -19.71 5.97 -13.20
CA ILE A 424 -20.47 5.60 -14.40
C ILE A 424 -19.55 4.74 -15.27
N GLN A 425 -19.83 3.44 -15.37
CA GLN A 425 -19.10 2.52 -16.22
C GLN A 425 -19.92 2.21 -17.47
N ARG A 426 -19.39 2.56 -18.65
CA ARG A 426 -19.92 2.11 -19.94
C ARG A 426 -19.06 0.98 -20.50
N ARG A 427 -19.69 -0.11 -20.89
CA ARG A 427 -19.04 -1.29 -21.48
C ARG A 427 -18.97 -1.20 -23.00
N SER A 428 -18.16 -2.03 -23.63
CA SER A 428 -18.07 -2.09 -25.11
C SER A 428 -19.41 -2.49 -25.76
N THR A 429 -20.25 -3.21 -25.02
CA THR A 429 -21.61 -3.58 -25.41
C THR A 429 -22.64 -2.45 -25.22
N ASN A 430 -22.21 -1.21 -24.95
CA ASN A 430 -23.02 -0.03 -24.63
C ASN A 430 -23.81 -0.08 -23.30
N HIS A 431 -23.74 -1.18 -22.57
CA HIS A 431 -24.32 -1.31 -21.25
C HIS A 431 -23.68 -0.33 -20.26
N THR A 432 -24.48 0.42 -19.52
CA THR A 432 -24.01 1.45 -18.59
C THR A 432 -24.46 1.21 -17.16
N ASN A 433 -23.52 1.11 -16.22
CA ASN A 433 -23.82 0.95 -14.80
C ASN A 433 -23.38 2.20 -14.02
N ILE A 434 -24.19 2.63 -13.06
CA ILE A 434 -23.94 3.75 -12.17
C ILE A 434 -23.87 3.22 -10.74
N ILE A 435 -22.69 3.30 -10.13
CA ILE A 435 -22.37 2.67 -8.85
C ILE A 435 -21.90 3.74 -7.88
N THR A 436 -22.50 3.82 -6.70
CA THR A 436 -22.15 4.84 -5.69
C THR A 436 -21.26 4.27 -4.58
N GLN A 437 -20.62 5.15 -3.82
CA GLN A 437 -20.08 4.81 -2.51
C GLN A 437 -21.20 4.85 -1.46
N GLN A 438 -21.60 3.68 -0.94
CA GLN A 438 -22.75 3.56 0.00
C GLN A 438 -22.67 4.51 1.19
N LEU A 439 -21.48 4.77 1.74
CA LEU A 439 -21.24 5.69 2.85
C LEU A 439 -21.65 7.15 2.56
N ARG A 440 -21.83 7.53 1.29
CA ARG A 440 -22.29 8.86 0.91
C ARG A 440 -23.80 9.00 0.93
N SER A 441 -24.54 7.90 0.93
CA SER A 441 -26.00 7.88 0.97
C SER A 441 -26.61 8.86 -0.04
N LEU A 442 -26.15 8.78 -1.30
CA LEU A 442 -26.69 9.58 -2.40
C LEU A 442 -28.07 9.03 -2.73
N ASP A 443 -29.07 9.91 -2.83
CA ASP A 443 -30.41 9.50 -3.25
C ASP A 443 -30.45 9.40 -4.77
N LEU A 444 -30.58 8.18 -5.30
CA LEU A 444 -30.58 7.94 -6.75
C LEU A 444 -31.97 7.97 -7.38
N ARG A 445 -33.04 8.14 -6.59
CA ARG A 445 -34.43 8.11 -7.07
C ARG A 445 -34.72 9.17 -8.15
N PRO A 446 -34.29 10.43 -8.02
CA PRO A 446 -34.49 11.41 -9.10
C PRO A 446 -33.74 11.04 -10.38
N LEU A 447 -32.52 10.51 -10.25
CA LEU A 447 -31.70 10.11 -11.39
C LEU A 447 -32.33 8.94 -12.15
N ILE A 448 -32.78 7.88 -11.47
CA ILE A 448 -33.41 6.73 -12.14
C ILE A 448 -34.70 7.15 -12.88
N ALA A 449 -35.51 8.03 -12.27
CA ALA A 449 -36.74 8.51 -12.90
C ALA A 449 -36.43 9.21 -14.23
N VAL A 450 -35.47 10.13 -14.24
CA VAL A 450 -35.08 10.86 -15.45
C VAL A 450 -34.39 9.96 -16.48
N LEU A 451 -33.61 8.97 -16.06
CA LEU A 451 -33.04 7.96 -16.97
C LEU A 451 -34.14 7.15 -17.66
N ARG A 452 -35.15 6.70 -16.92
CA ARG A 452 -36.28 5.93 -17.47
C ARG A 452 -37.11 6.76 -18.44
N MET A 453 -37.41 8.01 -18.10
CA MET A 453 -38.10 8.95 -19.00
C MET A 453 -37.30 9.18 -20.29
N SER A 454 -36.00 9.48 -20.16
CA SER A 454 -35.13 9.73 -21.31
C SER A 454 -34.99 8.50 -22.21
N GLU A 455 -34.93 7.30 -21.63
CA GLU A 455 -34.91 6.04 -22.40
C GLU A 455 -36.22 5.82 -23.15
N ALA A 456 -37.37 6.08 -22.50
CA ALA A 456 -38.69 5.97 -23.14
C ALA A 456 -38.85 6.91 -24.32
N ASP A 457 -38.40 8.16 -24.16
CA ASP A 457 -38.38 9.16 -25.23
C ASP A 457 -37.55 8.69 -26.42
N LYS A 458 -36.36 8.11 -26.18
CA LYS A 458 -35.50 7.53 -27.23
C LYS A 458 -36.12 6.28 -27.86
N LYS A 459 -36.89 5.51 -27.10
CA LYS A 459 -37.59 4.30 -27.56
C LYS A 459 -38.88 4.64 -28.32
N GLY A 460 -39.40 5.85 -28.18
CA GLY A 460 -40.67 6.29 -28.77
C GLY A 460 -41.88 5.65 -28.11
N VAL A 461 -41.79 5.32 -26.83
CA VAL A 461 -42.86 4.66 -26.06
C VAL A 461 -43.42 5.64 -25.04
N ALA A 462 -44.75 5.80 -25.01
CA ALA A 462 -45.40 6.58 -23.98
C ALA A 462 -45.40 5.79 -22.66
N LEU A 463 -44.72 6.31 -21.64
CA LEU A 463 -44.73 5.73 -20.30
C LEU A 463 -46.11 5.91 -19.67
N GLN A 464 -46.77 4.80 -19.33
CA GLN A 464 -47.96 4.79 -18.46
C GLN A 464 -47.58 4.60 -16.98
N ALA A 465 -46.45 5.17 -16.56
CA ALA A 465 -45.94 5.11 -15.20
C ALA A 465 -46.12 6.47 -14.53
N ASP A 466 -46.61 6.48 -13.29
CA ASP A 466 -46.59 7.66 -12.44
C ASP A 466 -45.19 7.90 -11.83
N GLU A 467 -45.03 9.00 -11.12
CA GLU A 467 -43.75 9.40 -10.51
C GLU A 467 -43.24 8.35 -9.50
N ASP A 468 -44.14 7.73 -8.75
CA ASP A 468 -43.81 6.68 -7.78
C ASP A 468 -43.26 5.44 -8.48
N ALA A 469 -43.89 5.01 -9.58
CA ALA A 469 -43.37 3.92 -10.39
C ALA A 469 -41.99 4.23 -10.98
N LEU A 470 -41.76 5.46 -11.47
CA LEU A 470 -40.49 5.86 -12.07
C LEU A 470 -39.31 5.91 -11.09
N THR A 471 -39.58 6.13 -9.80
CA THR A 471 -38.55 6.14 -8.75
C THR A 471 -38.38 4.80 -8.04
N SER A 472 -39.29 3.84 -8.28
CA SER A 472 -39.32 2.55 -7.58
C SER A 472 -38.11 1.64 -7.89
N PRO A 473 -37.63 0.85 -6.91
CA PRO A 473 -36.64 -0.19 -7.12
C PRO A 473 -37.11 -1.25 -8.12
N GLY A 474 -36.18 -1.89 -8.82
CA GLY A 474 -36.50 -2.91 -9.82
C GLY A 474 -36.39 -2.41 -11.27
N ARG A 475 -36.97 -3.19 -12.20
CA ARG A 475 -37.15 -2.82 -13.62
C ARG A 475 -38.61 -2.46 -13.88
N LEU A 476 -38.86 -1.62 -14.87
CA LEU A 476 -40.21 -1.38 -15.39
C LEU A 476 -40.40 -2.21 -16.67
N GLN A 477 -41.61 -2.75 -16.88
CA GLN A 477 -41.88 -3.64 -18.00
C GLN A 477 -41.69 -2.95 -19.36
N ASP A 478 -42.08 -1.68 -19.48
CA ASP A 478 -41.97 -0.92 -20.74
C ASP A 478 -40.54 -0.39 -20.98
N ILE A 479 -39.73 -0.27 -19.91
CA ILE A 479 -38.34 0.23 -19.89
C ILE A 479 -37.46 -0.75 -19.10
N GLU A 480 -37.14 -1.86 -19.76
CA GLU A 480 -36.36 -2.97 -19.20
C GLU A 480 -34.86 -2.67 -19.08
N GLU A 481 -34.39 -1.61 -19.73
CA GLU A 481 -32.97 -1.21 -19.78
C GLU A 481 -32.42 -0.91 -18.38
N TRP A 482 -33.22 -0.32 -17.49
CA TRP A 482 -32.72 0.24 -16.22
C TRP A 482 -33.29 -0.48 -14.99
N TYR A 483 -32.40 -1.08 -14.21
CA TYR A 483 -32.67 -1.66 -12.89
C TYR A 483 -32.16 -0.74 -11.78
N TYR A 484 -32.99 -0.41 -10.81
CA TYR A 484 -32.58 0.34 -9.60
C TYR A 484 -32.50 -0.60 -8.39
N ASP A 485 -31.30 -0.68 -7.81
CA ASP A 485 -31.02 -1.44 -6.59
C ASP A 485 -30.83 -0.46 -5.43
N ASP A 486 -31.87 -0.33 -4.59
CA ASP A 486 -31.85 0.55 -3.43
C ASP A 486 -30.90 0.04 -2.33
N ALA A 487 -30.77 -1.28 -2.17
CA ALA A 487 -29.91 -1.88 -1.16
C ALA A 487 -28.41 -1.69 -1.49
N ALA A 488 -28.05 -1.86 -2.77
CA ALA A 488 -26.69 -1.56 -3.23
C ALA A 488 -26.46 -0.05 -3.50
N ASN A 489 -27.54 0.74 -3.52
CA ASN A 489 -27.58 2.12 -4.00
C ASN A 489 -26.91 2.28 -5.37
N SER A 490 -27.40 1.54 -6.35
CA SER A 490 -26.86 1.50 -7.72
C SER A 490 -27.95 1.45 -8.79
N ILE A 491 -27.64 1.98 -9.97
CA ILE A 491 -28.49 1.87 -11.17
C ILE A 491 -27.72 1.04 -12.20
N GLN A 492 -28.37 0.01 -12.76
CA GLN A 492 -27.71 -0.95 -13.62
C GLN A 492 -28.45 -1.08 -14.96
N ASN A 493 -27.71 -1.00 -16.07
CA ASN A 493 -28.15 -1.46 -17.37
C ASN A 493 -27.38 -2.74 -17.70
N GLY A 494 -27.98 -3.88 -17.33
CA GLY A 494 -27.41 -5.22 -17.53
C GLY A 494 -26.32 -5.67 -16.52
N GLY A 495 -25.88 -4.82 -15.58
CA GLY A 495 -24.94 -5.23 -14.54
C GLY A 495 -23.64 -5.84 -15.09
N ILE A 496 -23.13 -6.89 -14.42
CA ILE A 496 -21.95 -7.66 -14.87
C ILE A 496 -22.30 -8.61 -16.02
N SER A 497 -23.49 -9.18 -15.99
CA SER A 497 -23.99 -10.15 -16.97
C SER A 497 -25.37 -9.69 -17.44
N PRO A 498 -25.48 -9.07 -18.64
CA PRO A 498 -26.73 -8.47 -19.09
C PRO A 498 -27.91 -9.42 -19.29
N GLU A 499 -27.69 -10.73 -19.47
CA GLU A 499 -28.75 -11.76 -19.50
C GLU A 499 -29.99 -11.38 -20.37
N GLY A 500 -29.75 -10.81 -21.55
CA GLY A 500 -30.83 -10.43 -22.49
C GLY A 500 -31.39 -9.02 -22.29
N VAL A 501 -30.95 -8.28 -21.28
CA VAL A 501 -31.25 -6.85 -21.11
C VAL A 501 -30.66 -6.07 -22.30
N PRO A 502 -31.44 -5.22 -22.99
CA PRO A 502 -30.91 -4.36 -24.05
C PRO A 502 -30.03 -3.24 -23.49
N ALA A 503 -29.01 -2.87 -24.25
CA ALA A 503 -28.19 -1.70 -23.93
C ALA A 503 -29.01 -0.41 -24.04
N THR A 504 -28.73 0.54 -23.15
CA THR A 504 -29.35 1.87 -23.19
C THR A 504 -29.13 2.58 -24.53
N ARG A 505 -30.18 3.25 -25.02
CA ARG A 505 -30.11 4.14 -26.20
C ARG A 505 -29.47 5.48 -25.88
N LEU A 506 -29.28 5.80 -24.61
CA LEU A 506 -28.62 7.02 -24.18
C LEU A 506 -27.12 6.95 -24.46
N THR A 507 -26.59 8.03 -25.02
CA THR A 507 -25.16 8.22 -25.21
C THR A 507 -24.46 8.50 -23.88
N LYS A 508 -23.14 8.31 -23.84
CA LYS A 508 -22.33 8.64 -22.65
C LYS A 508 -22.57 10.07 -22.18
N ASN A 509 -22.59 11.03 -23.11
CA ASN A 509 -22.71 12.44 -22.77
C ASN A 509 -24.10 12.79 -22.24
N GLU A 510 -25.16 12.19 -22.80
CA GLU A 510 -26.52 12.34 -22.27
C GLU A 510 -26.59 11.85 -20.82
N ILE A 511 -26.08 10.64 -20.54
CA ILE A 511 -26.07 10.10 -19.17
C ILE A 511 -25.29 11.02 -18.22
N ILE A 512 -24.12 11.51 -18.62
CA ILE A 512 -23.32 12.44 -17.82
C ILE A 512 -24.08 13.74 -17.53
N SER A 513 -24.78 14.31 -18.51
CA SER A 513 -25.58 15.51 -18.32
C SER A 513 -26.72 15.25 -17.34
N LEU A 514 -27.44 14.14 -17.49
CA LEU A 514 -28.50 13.74 -16.56
C LEU A 514 -27.96 13.59 -15.13
N VAL A 515 -26.81 12.94 -14.95
CA VAL A 515 -26.15 12.84 -13.62
C VAL A 515 -25.85 14.22 -13.03
N LYS A 516 -25.36 15.17 -13.83
CA LYS A 516 -25.05 16.53 -13.35
C LYS A 516 -26.29 17.31 -12.93
N GLU A 517 -27.39 17.15 -13.68
CA GLU A 517 -28.62 17.91 -13.50
C GLU A 517 -29.51 17.34 -12.39
N THR A 518 -29.48 16.02 -12.18
CA THR A 518 -30.51 15.32 -11.40
C THR A 518 -30.03 14.74 -10.08
N LEU A 519 -28.72 14.54 -9.86
CA LEU A 519 -28.28 14.01 -8.57
C LEU A 519 -28.76 14.97 -7.47
N PRO A 520 -29.59 14.53 -6.52
CA PRO A 520 -30.01 15.37 -5.42
C PRO A 520 -28.87 15.52 -4.42
N LEU A 521 -28.98 16.55 -3.59
CA LEU A 521 -28.08 16.78 -2.47
C LEU A 521 -28.08 15.53 -1.57
N GLY A 522 -26.95 14.85 -1.44
CA GLY A 522 -26.86 13.60 -0.64
C GLY A 522 -27.50 13.73 0.74
N ILE A 523 -27.99 12.62 1.31
CA ILE A 523 -28.77 12.58 2.56
C ILE A 523 -28.05 13.29 3.71
N ILE A 524 -26.72 13.29 3.75
CA ILE A 524 -25.91 14.05 4.74
C ILE A 524 -26.11 15.57 4.60
N GLY A 525 -26.22 16.09 3.37
CA GLY A 525 -26.53 17.49 3.09
C GLY A 525 -28.01 17.85 3.36
N SER A 526 -28.92 16.89 3.22
CA SER A 526 -30.31 17.01 3.67
C SER A 526 -30.39 17.09 5.20
N LEU A 527 -29.83 16.10 5.92
CA LEU A 527 -29.80 16.03 7.38
C LEU A 527 -29.05 17.22 8.02
N LYS A 528 -27.95 17.71 7.41
CA LYS A 528 -27.26 18.92 7.89
C LYS A 528 -28.12 20.18 7.77
N ARG A 529 -28.93 20.30 6.70
CA ARG A 529 -29.84 21.43 6.53
C ARG A 529 -31.03 21.36 7.47
N GLN A 530 -31.59 20.17 7.67
CA GLN A 530 -32.65 19.94 8.64
C GLN A 530 -32.16 20.33 10.05
N LYS A 531 -30.99 19.84 10.44
CA LYS A 531 -30.35 20.22 11.72
C LYS A 531 -30.03 21.72 11.84
N GLN A 532 -29.65 22.41 10.75
CA GLN A 532 -29.44 23.86 10.78
C GLN A 532 -30.74 24.65 10.88
N ALA A 533 -31.80 24.20 10.19
CA ALA A 533 -33.13 24.80 10.30
C ALA A 533 -33.71 24.61 11.71
N ASP A 534 -33.52 23.43 12.31
CA ASP A 534 -33.93 23.12 13.69
C ASP A 534 -33.15 23.91 14.76
N LEU A 535 -31.93 24.38 14.43
CA LEU A 535 -31.11 25.23 15.31
C LEU A 535 -31.35 26.73 15.11
N SER A 536 -32.03 27.12 14.03
CA SER A 536 -32.31 28.52 13.67
C SER A 536 -33.74 28.96 13.98
N ASN A 537 -34.60 28.00 14.34
CA ASN A 537 -35.92 28.19 14.95
C ASN A 537 -35.81 27.96 16.46
#